data_AF-A0A954WD86-F1
#
_entry.id   AF-A0A954WD86-F1
#
_cell.length_a   1.000
_cell.length_b   1.000
_cell.length_c   1.000
_cell.angle_alpha   90.00
_cell.angle_beta   90.00
_cell.angle_gamma   90.00
#
_symmetry.space_group_name_H-M   'P 1'
#
loop_
_entity.id
_entity.type
_entity.pdbx_description
1 polymer ?
#
loop_
_entity_poly.entity_id
_entity_poly.type
_entity_poly.pdbx_seq_one_letter_code
_entity_poly.pdbx_strand_id
1 'polypeptide(L)'
;LGALRSIGGANTWTGPIELAGGDNLIGVDAGGSLNITSRLAAITSSGRDLVKTGDGTLRLSGSEANLFTGTTTVLQGTLELAKSPHVDAIGGNLVIGNNIGGDDAATVRILADEQIPLLNFFDAALNTVTILSSGRLELLDNSIEEQIGNLTLTTGATYSADVDLNQGRLVLGGSGLTVSASAQGGTSGLSPAATIVDGVLDLGTFFSGSGGGLNKNFNIGDTQIANIATDLLISANIVGNADVQLLKSGAGTMRLDGANTMSGPFVWVGGLLEAGSDSAFGTGVFSWQSDSNTLIAVGGPRTISNPISVDSNNTNFIGTQPLTFTGPVTLTGNRTFRVFDPA
;
A
#
# COMPACT_ATOMS: atom_id res chain seq x y z
N LEU A 1 -31.30 -12.44 -0.67
CA LEU A 1 -31.69 -11.24 0.10
C LEU A 1 -30.39 -10.57 0.52
N GLY A 2 -30.08 -9.32 0.20
CA GLY A 2 -30.77 -8.33 -0.63
C GLY A 2 -29.72 -7.38 -1.23
N ALA A 3 -29.81 -7.12 -2.53
CA ALA A 3 -29.01 -6.10 -3.18
C ALA A 3 -29.75 -4.76 -3.07
N LEU A 4 -29.16 -3.77 -2.41
CA LEU A 4 -29.62 -2.40 -2.53
C LEU A 4 -29.06 -1.85 -3.84
N ARG A 5 -29.89 -1.21 -4.67
CA ARG A 5 -29.43 -0.52 -5.89
C ARG A 5 -29.93 0.91 -5.92
N SER A 6 -29.02 1.87 -5.98
CA SER A 6 -29.31 3.26 -6.30
C SER A 6 -29.09 3.48 -7.81
N ILE A 7 -30.17 3.83 -8.52
CA ILE A 7 -30.19 3.89 -10.00
C ILE A 7 -29.77 5.28 -10.53
N GLY A 8 -29.77 6.31 -9.67
CA GLY A 8 -29.36 7.66 -10.05
C GLY A 8 -29.72 8.72 -9.01
N GLY A 9 -29.23 9.94 -9.23
CA GLY A 9 -29.42 11.08 -8.32
C GLY A 9 -28.63 10.94 -7.00
N ALA A 10 -28.81 11.92 -6.12
CA ALA A 10 -28.21 11.92 -4.78
C ALA A 10 -29.21 11.38 -3.75
N ASN A 11 -28.98 10.17 -3.28
CA ASN A 11 -29.85 9.48 -2.32
C ASN A 11 -29.23 9.49 -0.92
N THR A 12 -30.06 9.49 0.12
CA THR A 12 -29.60 9.37 1.50
C THR A 12 -30.43 8.35 2.26
N TRP A 13 -29.75 7.42 2.95
CA TRP A 13 -30.37 6.47 3.86
C TRP A 13 -30.00 6.82 5.30
N THR A 14 -31.02 7.18 6.09
CA THR A 14 -30.86 7.59 7.50
C THR A 14 -31.36 6.57 8.51
N GLY A 15 -32.19 5.62 8.09
CA GLY A 15 -32.70 4.54 8.94
C GLY A 15 -31.64 3.48 9.24
N PRO A 16 -31.80 2.68 10.31
CA PRO A 16 -30.84 1.62 10.65
C PRO A 16 -30.72 0.60 9.52
N ILE A 17 -29.50 0.07 9.32
CA ILE A 17 -29.22 -0.99 8.36
C ILE A 17 -28.56 -2.15 9.09
N GLU A 18 -29.10 -3.35 8.86
CA GLU A 18 -28.55 -4.61 9.33
C GLU A 18 -28.09 -5.44 8.14
N LEU A 19 -26.81 -5.82 8.15
CA LEU A 19 -26.20 -6.75 7.21
C LEU A 19 -26.53 -8.17 7.67
N ALA A 20 -27.42 -8.84 6.93
CA ALA A 20 -27.92 -10.18 7.27
C ALA A 20 -27.46 -11.27 6.29
N GLY A 21 -27.04 -10.89 5.07
CA GLY A 21 -26.50 -11.82 4.07
C GLY A 21 -25.01 -12.10 4.28
N GLY A 22 -24.49 -13.14 3.62
CA GLY A 22 -23.03 -13.37 3.54
C GLY A 22 -22.35 -12.23 2.79
N ASP A 23 -22.77 -12.00 1.55
CA ASP A 23 -22.36 -10.86 0.71
C ASP A 23 -23.49 -9.83 0.64
N ASN A 24 -23.34 -8.72 1.35
CA ASN A 24 -24.33 -7.65 1.34
C ASN A 24 -24.00 -6.65 0.23
N LEU A 25 -24.61 -6.85 -0.93
CA LEU A 25 -24.31 -6.07 -2.13
C LEU A 25 -25.06 -4.72 -2.13
N ILE A 26 -24.32 -3.64 -2.35
CA ILE A 26 -24.83 -2.30 -2.60
C ILE A 26 -24.32 -1.82 -3.96
N GLY A 27 -25.23 -1.68 -4.91
CA GLY A 27 -24.97 -1.12 -6.23
C GLY A 27 -25.32 0.37 -6.27
N VAL A 28 -24.43 1.18 -6.85
CA VAL A 28 -24.74 2.57 -7.22
C VAL A 28 -24.40 2.73 -8.69
N ASP A 29 -25.40 3.04 -9.52
CA ASP A 29 -25.22 3.18 -10.97
C ASP A 29 -24.43 4.46 -11.30
N ALA A 30 -23.83 4.48 -12.49
CA ALA A 30 -23.02 5.60 -12.98
C ALA A 30 -23.76 6.94 -12.85
N GLY A 31 -23.08 7.95 -12.29
CA GLY A 31 -23.64 9.28 -12.05
C GLY A 31 -24.60 9.37 -10.84
N GLY A 32 -24.86 8.27 -10.14
CA GLY A 32 -25.61 8.26 -8.88
C GLY A 32 -24.71 8.35 -7.65
N SER A 33 -25.30 8.78 -6.54
CA SER A 33 -24.71 8.65 -5.21
C SER A 33 -25.70 8.14 -4.18
N LEU A 34 -25.20 7.36 -3.23
CA LEU A 34 -25.93 6.91 -2.05
C LEU A 34 -25.10 7.24 -0.81
N ASN A 35 -25.61 8.13 0.03
CA ASN A 35 -25.02 8.42 1.34
C ASN A 35 -25.77 7.65 2.45
N ILE A 36 -25.07 6.77 3.15
CA ILE A 36 -25.61 6.09 4.34
C ILE A 36 -25.06 6.81 5.56
N THR A 37 -25.94 7.48 6.31
CA THR A 37 -25.56 8.28 7.49
C THR A 37 -25.73 7.52 8.80
N SER A 38 -26.46 6.40 8.77
CA SER A 38 -26.66 5.53 9.93
C SER A 38 -25.47 4.59 10.13
N ARG A 39 -25.38 3.98 11.32
CA ARG A 39 -24.52 2.80 11.52
C ARG A 39 -25.02 1.62 10.66
N LEU A 40 -24.10 0.90 10.04
CA LEU A 40 -24.33 -0.44 9.51
C LEU A 40 -23.94 -1.43 10.62
N ALA A 41 -24.86 -2.32 10.99
CA ALA A 41 -24.60 -3.36 11.98
C ALA A 41 -24.71 -4.75 11.34
N ALA A 42 -24.10 -5.74 11.95
CA ALA A 42 -24.33 -7.15 11.64
C ALA A 42 -24.81 -7.89 12.89
N ILE A 43 -25.59 -8.96 12.73
CA ILE A 43 -25.91 -9.85 13.87
C ILE A 43 -24.59 -10.40 14.42
N THR A 44 -24.40 -10.15 15.70
CA THR A 44 -23.14 -10.24 16.44
C THR A 44 -22.38 -11.56 16.15
N SER A 45 -21.08 -11.42 15.88
CA SER A 45 -20.05 -12.45 15.62
C SER A 45 -19.93 -13.06 14.22
N SER A 46 -20.89 -12.86 13.32
CA SER A 46 -20.75 -13.32 11.94
C SER A 46 -20.14 -12.22 11.09
N GLY A 47 -18.88 -12.34 10.69
CA GLY A 47 -18.26 -11.42 9.73
C GLY A 47 -19.10 -11.37 8.45
N ARG A 48 -19.93 -10.34 8.32
CA ARG A 48 -20.79 -10.11 7.16
C ARG A 48 -20.10 -9.15 6.23
N ASP A 49 -19.97 -9.56 4.98
CA ASP A 49 -19.23 -8.80 3.99
C ASP A 49 -20.12 -7.68 3.43
N LEU A 50 -19.50 -6.55 3.15
CA LEU A 50 -20.10 -5.44 2.43
C LEU A 50 -19.50 -5.40 1.03
N VAL A 51 -20.32 -5.49 -0.01
CA VAL A 51 -19.85 -5.49 -1.40
C VAL A 51 -20.39 -4.27 -2.14
N LYS A 52 -19.51 -3.36 -2.55
CA LYS A 52 -19.86 -2.22 -3.42
C LYS A 52 -19.67 -2.58 -4.89
N THR A 53 -20.68 -2.29 -5.71
CA THR A 53 -20.65 -2.43 -7.18
C THR A 53 -21.29 -1.22 -7.88
N GLY A 54 -21.21 -1.20 -9.21
CA GLY A 54 -21.65 -0.09 -10.07
C GLY A 54 -20.75 1.13 -9.99
N ASP A 55 -20.68 1.90 -11.07
CA ASP A 55 -19.68 2.97 -11.24
C ASP A 55 -19.95 4.24 -10.42
N GLY A 56 -21.10 4.33 -9.74
CA GLY A 56 -21.45 5.47 -8.88
C GLY A 56 -20.80 5.43 -7.50
N THR A 57 -21.16 6.40 -6.66
CA THR A 57 -20.54 6.62 -5.34
C THR A 57 -21.40 6.11 -4.20
N LEU A 58 -20.86 5.21 -3.37
CA LEU A 58 -21.40 4.90 -2.05
C LEU A 58 -20.60 5.67 -1.01
N ARG A 59 -21.26 6.46 -0.16
CA ARG A 59 -20.64 7.14 0.97
C ARG A 59 -21.13 6.55 2.28
N LEU A 60 -20.21 6.18 3.17
CA LEU A 60 -20.49 5.80 4.54
C LEU A 60 -20.14 6.99 5.44
N SER A 61 -21.14 7.64 6.03
CA SER A 61 -20.97 8.83 6.87
C SER A 61 -21.75 8.76 8.18
N GLY A 62 -21.69 9.85 8.96
CA GLY A 62 -22.29 9.94 10.29
C GLY A 62 -21.27 9.77 11.42
N SER A 63 -21.72 9.95 12.66
CA SER A 63 -20.85 9.99 13.83
C SER A 63 -20.62 8.65 14.52
N GLU A 64 -21.38 7.61 14.14
CA GLU A 64 -21.31 6.29 14.75
C GLU A 64 -20.52 5.32 13.87
N ALA A 65 -19.62 4.56 14.48
CA ALA A 65 -18.87 3.50 13.82
C ALA A 65 -19.79 2.44 13.23
N ASN A 66 -19.37 1.85 12.12
CA ASN A 66 -20.04 0.67 11.58
C ASN A 66 -19.55 -0.58 12.33
N LEU A 67 -20.47 -1.50 12.66
CA LEU A 67 -20.24 -2.64 13.56
C LEU A 67 -20.31 -4.00 12.84
N PHE A 68 -20.03 -4.04 11.55
CA PHE A 68 -19.85 -5.29 10.81
C PHE A 68 -18.37 -5.61 10.72
N THR A 69 -17.99 -6.87 10.91
CA THR A 69 -16.58 -7.30 10.99
C THR A 69 -16.12 -8.09 9.77
N GLY A 70 -17.01 -8.27 8.78
CA GLY A 70 -16.66 -8.90 7.52
C GLY A 70 -15.85 -7.99 6.61
N THR A 71 -15.45 -8.55 5.48
CA THR A 71 -14.64 -7.84 4.49
C THR A 71 -15.48 -6.81 3.76
N THR A 72 -14.94 -5.60 3.61
CA THR A 72 -15.48 -4.62 2.65
C THR A 72 -14.80 -4.84 1.32
N THR A 73 -15.58 -5.14 0.28
CA THR A 73 -15.08 -5.34 -1.09
C THR A 73 -15.66 -4.30 -2.02
N VAL A 74 -14.81 -3.51 -2.67
CA VAL A 74 -15.21 -2.53 -3.70
C VAL A 74 -14.86 -3.10 -5.06
N LEU A 75 -15.87 -3.57 -5.79
CA LEU A 75 -15.68 -4.16 -7.13
C LEU A 75 -15.61 -3.10 -8.23
N GLN A 76 -16.39 -2.02 -8.09
CA GLN A 76 -16.53 -0.95 -9.08
C GLN A 76 -16.98 0.37 -8.44
N GLY A 77 -16.63 1.48 -9.10
CA GLY A 77 -17.00 2.83 -8.69
C GLY A 77 -16.30 3.26 -7.40
N THR A 78 -16.85 4.26 -6.71
CA THR A 78 -16.22 4.83 -5.52
C THR A 78 -16.95 4.42 -4.24
N LEU A 79 -16.18 3.99 -3.23
CA LEU A 79 -16.58 3.97 -1.82
C LEU A 79 -15.91 5.12 -1.09
N GLU A 80 -16.69 6.03 -0.51
CA GLU A 80 -16.20 7.13 0.31
C GLU A 80 -16.38 6.79 1.78
N LEU A 81 -15.26 6.75 2.52
CA LEU A 81 -15.26 6.59 3.97
C LEU A 81 -15.22 7.98 4.61
N ALA A 82 -16.34 8.38 5.21
CA ALA A 82 -16.62 9.77 5.60
C ALA A 82 -17.38 9.84 6.93
N LYS A 83 -17.09 8.93 7.86
CA LYS A 83 -17.51 9.08 9.26
C LYS A 83 -16.82 10.29 9.86
N SER A 84 -17.25 10.69 11.06
CA SER A 84 -16.46 11.64 11.85
C SER A 84 -15.00 11.15 11.96
N PRO A 85 -14.00 12.04 12.05
CA PRO A 85 -12.61 11.63 12.27
C PRO A 85 -12.47 10.72 13.50
N HIS A 86 -11.58 9.73 13.44
CA HIS A 86 -11.36 8.75 14.52
C HIS A 86 -12.55 7.80 14.75
N VAL A 87 -13.34 7.56 13.70
CA VAL A 87 -14.49 6.65 13.73
C VAL A 87 -14.43 5.70 12.54
N ASP A 88 -14.30 4.41 12.85
CA ASP A 88 -14.24 3.34 11.87
C ASP A 88 -15.46 3.34 10.94
N ALA A 89 -15.21 3.58 9.65
CA ALA A 89 -16.21 3.50 8.59
C ALA A 89 -16.42 2.06 8.11
N ILE A 90 -15.47 1.16 8.34
CA ILE A 90 -15.58 -0.28 8.09
C ILE A 90 -15.05 -1.03 9.31
N GLY A 91 -15.40 -2.32 9.51
CA GLY A 91 -14.98 -3.05 10.73
C GLY A 91 -14.06 -4.25 10.49
N GLY A 92 -13.47 -4.40 9.30
CA GLY A 92 -12.64 -5.54 8.96
C GLY A 92 -11.71 -5.28 7.77
N ASN A 93 -11.28 -6.34 7.09
CA ASN A 93 -10.42 -6.24 5.90
C ASN A 93 -11.07 -5.40 4.80
N LEU A 94 -10.23 -4.80 3.97
CA LEU A 94 -10.63 -4.04 2.79
C LEU A 94 -10.04 -4.67 1.54
N VAL A 95 -10.86 -4.88 0.52
CA VAL A 95 -10.46 -5.31 -0.82
C VAL A 95 -10.94 -4.30 -1.84
N ILE A 96 -10.03 -3.76 -2.65
CA ILE A 96 -10.32 -2.77 -3.69
C ILE A 96 -10.00 -3.36 -5.05
N GLY A 97 -10.98 -3.36 -5.95
CA GLY A 97 -10.88 -3.92 -7.29
C GLY A 97 -11.21 -5.41 -7.34
N ASN A 98 -11.14 -5.94 -8.56
CA ASN A 98 -11.37 -7.35 -8.89
C ASN A 98 -10.52 -7.81 -10.09
N ASN A 99 -9.48 -7.05 -10.43
CA ASN A 99 -8.61 -7.20 -11.60
C ASN A 99 -9.30 -7.03 -12.96
N ILE A 100 -10.51 -6.46 -13.00
CA ILE A 100 -11.31 -6.28 -14.21
C ILE A 100 -11.80 -4.82 -14.24
N GLY A 101 -12.15 -4.31 -15.43
CA GLY A 101 -12.78 -2.99 -15.59
C GLY A 101 -11.82 -1.88 -15.98
N GLY A 102 -10.51 -2.15 -15.99
CA GLY A 102 -9.48 -1.18 -16.31
C GLY A 102 -8.77 -0.65 -15.07
N ASP A 103 -7.86 0.28 -15.32
CA ASP A 103 -7.13 1.03 -14.29
C ASP A 103 -8.11 1.82 -13.42
N ASP A 104 -7.90 1.81 -12.10
CA ASP A 104 -8.72 2.53 -11.12
C ASP A 104 -10.25 2.31 -11.19
N ALA A 105 -10.70 1.18 -11.75
CA ALA A 105 -12.13 0.88 -11.92
C ALA A 105 -12.90 0.79 -10.58
N ALA A 106 -12.18 0.52 -9.48
CA ALA A 106 -12.69 0.58 -8.12
C ALA A 106 -11.82 1.51 -7.26
N THR A 107 -12.44 2.45 -6.56
CA THR A 107 -11.75 3.41 -5.71
C THR A 107 -12.31 3.41 -4.30
N VAL A 108 -11.44 3.42 -3.30
CA VAL A 108 -11.79 3.84 -1.94
C VAL A 108 -11.18 5.20 -1.68
N ARG A 109 -12.01 6.17 -1.30
CA ARG A 109 -11.57 7.52 -0.91
C ARG A 109 -11.77 7.71 0.59
N ILE A 110 -10.72 8.14 1.28
CA ILE A 110 -10.73 8.45 2.72
C ILE A 110 -10.96 9.95 2.91
N LEU A 111 -12.07 10.34 3.55
CA LEU A 111 -12.51 11.74 3.67
C LEU A 111 -12.31 12.32 5.08
N ALA A 112 -11.86 11.51 6.04
CA ALA A 112 -11.58 11.90 7.41
C ALA A 112 -10.49 10.98 7.99
N ASP A 113 -9.88 11.37 9.10
CA ASP A 113 -8.85 10.55 9.76
C ASP A 113 -9.43 9.24 10.30
N GLU A 114 -8.59 8.20 10.34
CA GLU A 114 -8.85 6.93 11.04
C GLU A 114 -10.23 6.32 10.69
N GLN A 115 -10.42 5.98 9.42
CA GLN A 115 -11.66 5.36 8.91
C GLN A 115 -11.55 3.86 8.74
N ILE A 116 -10.32 3.32 8.71
CA ILE A 116 -10.03 1.90 8.55
C ILE A 116 -9.41 1.37 9.85
N PRO A 117 -9.98 0.32 10.46
CA PRO A 117 -9.45 -0.20 11.71
C PRO A 117 -8.11 -0.91 11.48
N LEU A 118 -7.11 -0.57 12.29
CA LEU A 118 -5.81 -1.24 12.34
C LEU A 118 -5.94 -2.75 12.64
N LEU A 119 -6.77 -3.09 13.63
CA LEU A 119 -6.94 -4.44 14.16
C LEU A 119 -8.33 -4.98 13.88
N ASN A 120 -8.44 -6.30 13.82
CA ASN A 120 -9.74 -6.95 13.81
C ASN A 120 -10.50 -6.67 15.11
N PHE A 121 -11.81 -6.92 15.10
CA PHE A 121 -12.69 -6.68 16.24
C PHE A 121 -12.26 -7.31 17.59
N PHE A 122 -11.43 -8.35 17.56
CA PHE A 122 -10.93 -9.02 18.76
C PHE A 122 -9.56 -8.51 19.23
N ASP A 123 -9.01 -7.48 18.59
CA ASP A 123 -7.66 -6.96 18.80
C ASP A 123 -6.57 -8.04 18.72
N ALA A 124 -6.84 -9.12 17.99
CA ALA A 124 -6.02 -10.32 17.97
C ALA A 124 -5.12 -10.42 16.73
N ALA A 125 -5.46 -9.68 15.66
CA ALA A 125 -4.70 -9.63 14.42
C ALA A 125 -4.93 -8.31 13.68
N LEU A 126 -3.98 -7.93 12.83
CA LEU A 126 -4.12 -6.78 11.92
C LEU A 126 -5.15 -7.06 10.84
N ASN A 127 -5.93 -6.04 10.48
CA ASN A 127 -6.65 -6.07 9.22
C ASN A 127 -5.68 -5.83 8.06
N THR A 128 -6.08 -6.27 6.87
CA THR A 128 -5.31 -6.06 5.64
C THR A 128 -6.14 -5.24 4.65
N VAL A 129 -5.51 -4.19 4.11
CA VAL A 129 -5.96 -3.49 2.92
C VAL A 129 -5.32 -4.18 1.72
N THR A 130 -6.14 -4.76 0.86
CA THR A 130 -5.74 -5.42 -0.37
C THR A 130 -6.22 -4.60 -1.55
N ILE A 131 -5.30 -4.13 -2.37
CA ILE A 131 -5.59 -3.41 -3.59
C ILE A 131 -5.21 -4.33 -4.76
N LEU A 132 -6.23 -4.74 -5.50
CA LEU A 132 -6.06 -5.54 -6.71
C LEU A 132 -5.67 -4.63 -7.87
N SER A 133 -5.27 -5.23 -9.00
CA SER A 133 -4.69 -4.46 -10.12
C SER A 133 -5.60 -3.36 -10.67
N SER A 134 -6.93 -3.50 -10.55
CA SER A 134 -7.93 -2.51 -11.01
C SER A 134 -8.38 -1.55 -9.89
N GLY A 135 -7.66 -1.51 -8.78
CA GLY A 135 -8.08 -0.85 -7.54
C GLY A 135 -7.19 0.33 -7.18
N ARG A 136 -7.81 1.32 -6.53
CA ARG A 136 -7.15 2.50 -6.00
C ARG A 136 -7.60 2.83 -4.59
N LEU A 137 -6.63 3.10 -3.71
CA LEU A 137 -6.87 3.79 -2.44
C LEU A 137 -6.43 5.24 -2.59
N GLU A 138 -7.26 6.19 -2.18
CA GLU A 138 -6.86 7.59 -2.17
C GLU A 138 -7.28 8.32 -0.90
N LEU A 139 -6.41 9.21 -0.42
CA LEU A 139 -6.76 10.16 0.65
C LEU A 139 -7.38 11.41 0.01
N LEU A 140 -8.21 12.14 0.76
CA LEU A 140 -8.85 13.34 0.23
C LEU A 140 -7.84 14.46 -0.06
N ASP A 141 -6.99 14.77 0.91
CA ASP A 141 -6.03 15.87 0.85
C ASP A 141 -4.94 15.74 1.94
N ASN A 142 -4.14 16.80 2.10
CA ASN A 142 -3.05 16.88 3.06
C ASN A 142 -3.47 16.97 4.54
N SER A 143 -4.77 17.03 4.84
CA SER A 143 -5.26 17.02 6.22
C SER A 143 -5.50 15.61 6.74
N ILE A 144 -5.53 14.61 5.85
CA ILE A 144 -5.87 13.23 6.21
C ILE A 144 -4.65 12.48 6.74
N GLU A 145 -4.79 11.90 7.93
CA GLU A 145 -3.93 10.86 8.47
C GLU A 145 -4.73 9.57 8.66
N GLU A 146 -4.36 8.52 7.92
CA GLU A 146 -5.00 7.21 8.00
C GLU A 146 -4.00 6.16 8.49
N GLN A 147 -4.41 5.33 9.46
CA GLN A 147 -3.57 4.25 9.97
C GLN A 147 -4.18 2.90 9.60
N ILE A 148 -3.39 2.10 8.87
CA ILE A 148 -3.82 0.76 8.43
C ILE A 148 -2.97 -0.33 9.07
N GLY A 149 -3.49 -1.56 9.02
CA GLY A 149 -2.72 -2.76 9.35
C GLY A 149 -1.71 -3.10 8.27
N ASN A 150 -1.96 -4.17 7.52
CA ASN A 150 -1.09 -4.57 6.41
C ASN A 150 -1.59 -3.98 5.09
N LEU A 151 -0.66 -3.77 4.16
CA LEU A 151 -0.97 -3.37 2.79
C LEU A 151 -0.53 -4.46 1.80
N THR A 152 -1.42 -4.83 0.89
CA THR A 152 -1.12 -5.73 -0.22
C THR A 152 -1.51 -5.05 -1.53
N LEU A 153 -0.56 -4.97 -2.47
CA LEU A 153 -0.76 -4.39 -3.80
C LEU A 153 -0.56 -5.48 -4.85
N THR A 154 -1.39 -5.46 -5.89
CA THR A 154 -1.30 -6.43 -6.99
C THR A 154 -0.88 -5.76 -8.27
N THR A 155 0.18 -6.27 -8.90
CA THR A 155 0.56 -5.86 -10.26
C THR A 155 -0.22 -6.67 -11.29
N GLY A 156 -0.73 -6.00 -12.32
CA GLY A 156 -1.44 -6.64 -13.43
C GLY A 156 -0.65 -6.60 -14.73
N ALA A 157 -1.23 -7.12 -15.80
CA ALA A 157 -0.60 -7.11 -17.13
C ALA A 157 -0.60 -5.72 -17.78
N THR A 158 -1.62 -4.90 -17.50
CA THR A 158 -1.86 -3.61 -18.19
C THR A 158 -2.16 -2.44 -17.26
N TYR A 159 -2.53 -2.73 -16.01
CA TYR A 159 -2.81 -1.79 -14.93
C TYR A 159 -2.42 -2.49 -13.62
N SER A 160 -2.17 -1.72 -12.57
CA SER A 160 -1.66 -2.20 -11.29
C SER A 160 -2.30 -1.42 -10.15
N ALA A 161 -2.20 -1.96 -8.94
CA ALA A 161 -2.76 -1.32 -7.77
C ALA A 161 -2.11 0.03 -7.46
N ASP A 162 -2.95 1.03 -7.19
CA ASP A 162 -2.51 2.40 -6.92
C ASP A 162 -2.92 2.90 -5.53
N VAL A 163 -2.02 3.69 -4.94
CA VAL A 163 -2.25 4.44 -3.71
C VAL A 163 -1.88 5.91 -3.96
N ASP A 164 -2.87 6.79 -3.91
CA ASP A 164 -2.68 8.23 -4.04
C ASP A 164 -2.90 8.90 -2.68
N LEU A 165 -1.82 9.38 -2.07
CA LEU A 165 -1.92 10.00 -0.76
C LEU A 165 -2.42 11.45 -0.83
N ASN A 166 -2.53 12.07 -2.01
CA ASN A 166 -3.00 13.46 -2.19
C ASN A 166 -2.38 14.43 -1.18
N GLN A 167 -1.07 14.28 -0.92
CA GLN A 167 -0.30 15.04 0.07
C GLN A 167 -0.61 14.76 1.55
N GLY A 168 -1.54 13.86 1.85
CA GLY A 168 -1.84 13.33 3.18
C GLY A 168 -0.81 12.30 3.67
N ARG A 169 -1.16 11.61 4.76
CA ARG A 169 -0.28 10.65 5.43
C ARG A 169 -0.95 9.30 5.61
N LEU A 170 -0.30 8.25 5.12
CA LEU A 170 -0.69 6.86 5.40
C LEU A 170 0.33 6.24 6.35
N VAL A 171 -0.14 5.78 7.51
CA VAL A 171 0.68 5.13 8.54
C VAL A 171 0.54 3.62 8.43
N LEU A 172 1.66 2.92 8.25
CA LEU A 172 1.75 1.46 8.29
C LEU A 172 1.87 0.99 9.75
N GLY A 173 0.73 0.76 10.40
CA GLY A 173 0.70 0.19 11.75
C GLY A 173 1.16 -1.28 11.77
N GLY A 174 0.85 -2.04 10.71
CA GLY A 174 1.33 -3.41 10.52
C GLY A 174 2.81 -3.51 10.16
N SER A 175 3.34 -4.73 10.11
CA SER A 175 4.73 -5.00 9.72
C SER A 175 4.91 -5.31 8.24
N GLY A 176 3.83 -5.44 7.45
CA GLY A 176 3.90 -5.93 6.07
C GLY A 176 3.33 -4.97 5.02
N LEU A 177 4.15 -4.69 4.01
CA LEU A 177 3.71 -4.31 2.68
C LEU A 177 4.11 -5.43 1.71
N THR A 178 3.15 -5.96 0.97
CA THR A 178 3.41 -7.01 -0.03
C THR A 178 3.00 -6.55 -1.41
N VAL A 179 3.86 -6.77 -2.40
CA VAL A 179 3.52 -6.64 -3.82
C VAL A 179 3.58 -8.01 -4.47
N SER A 180 2.56 -8.37 -5.24
CA SER A 180 2.48 -9.66 -5.91
C SER A 180 1.83 -9.53 -7.29
N ALA A 181 2.23 -10.40 -8.22
CA ALA A 181 1.59 -10.48 -9.52
C ALA A 181 0.16 -11.04 -9.41
N SER A 182 -0.74 -10.52 -10.25
CA SER A 182 -2.09 -11.04 -10.39
C SER A 182 -2.07 -12.52 -10.80
N ALA A 183 -2.88 -13.33 -10.11
CA ALA A 183 -3.08 -14.74 -10.48
C ALA A 183 -3.92 -14.92 -11.76
N GLN A 184 -4.59 -13.86 -12.24
CA GLN A 184 -5.61 -13.92 -13.30
C GLN A 184 -5.10 -13.45 -14.67
N GLY A 185 -3.84 -13.02 -14.78
CA GLY A 185 -3.21 -12.63 -16.04
C GLY A 185 -1.70 -12.70 -15.92
N GLY A 186 -1.01 -13.17 -16.97
CA GLY A 186 0.45 -13.22 -16.99
C GLY A 186 1.03 -11.81 -16.88
N THR A 187 1.94 -11.60 -15.94
CA THR A 187 2.72 -10.36 -15.82
C THR A 187 4.02 -10.47 -16.63
N SER A 188 4.59 -9.34 -17.02
CA SER A 188 5.82 -9.29 -17.82
C SER A 188 6.62 -8.02 -17.49
N GLY A 189 7.81 -7.84 -18.08
CA GLY A 189 8.55 -6.58 -17.95
C GLY A 189 7.91 -5.36 -18.60
N LEU A 190 6.73 -5.50 -19.23
CA LEU A 190 5.90 -4.38 -19.68
C LEU A 190 4.74 -4.06 -18.74
N SER A 191 4.54 -4.87 -17.68
CA SER A 191 3.54 -4.59 -16.66
C SER A 191 3.84 -3.24 -16.00
N PRO A 192 2.83 -2.39 -15.78
CA PRO A 192 3.03 -1.18 -14.99
C PRO A 192 3.32 -1.55 -13.53
N ALA A 193 4.14 -0.73 -12.86
CA ALA A 193 4.39 -0.86 -11.43
C ALA A 193 3.10 -0.61 -10.64
N ALA A 194 2.95 -1.24 -9.48
CA ALA A 194 2.07 -0.72 -8.44
C ALA A 194 2.65 0.61 -7.92
N THR A 195 1.81 1.54 -7.48
CA THR A 195 2.27 2.87 -7.07
C THR A 195 1.84 3.27 -5.67
N ILE A 196 2.69 4.03 -4.99
CA ILE A 196 2.36 4.83 -3.80
C ILE A 196 2.89 6.23 -4.04
N VAL A 197 1.99 7.16 -4.31
CA VAL A 197 2.34 8.50 -4.79
C VAL A 197 1.83 9.60 -3.88
N ASP A 198 2.50 10.74 -3.97
CA ASP A 198 2.23 11.96 -3.22
C ASP A 198 2.34 11.78 -1.70
N GLY A 199 2.37 12.88 -0.94
CA GLY A 199 2.30 12.84 0.52
C GLY A 199 3.38 12.04 1.24
N VAL A 200 2.98 11.40 2.34
CA VAL A 200 3.86 10.75 3.30
C VAL A 200 3.42 9.30 3.56
N LEU A 201 4.30 8.35 3.25
CA LEU A 201 4.19 6.97 3.70
C LEU A 201 4.97 6.82 5.01
N ASP A 202 4.27 6.76 6.13
CA ASP A 202 4.89 6.61 7.44
C ASP A 202 5.02 5.14 7.81
N LEU A 203 6.24 4.72 8.16
CA LEU A 203 6.52 3.39 8.69
C LEU A 203 5.96 3.17 10.10
N GLY A 204 5.34 4.17 10.72
CA GLY A 204 4.69 4.06 12.02
C GLY A 204 5.69 3.85 13.16
N THR A 205 5.19 3.32 14.27
CA THR A 205 5.97 3.08 15.49
C THR A 205 5.80 1.63 15.97
N PHE A 206 6.48 1.29 17.07
CA PHE A 206 6.24 0.02 17.73
C PHE A 206 4.79 -0.09 18.23
N PHE A 207 4.12 -1.17 17.82
CA PHE A 207 2.84 -1.60 18.37
C PHE A 207 3.02 -3.00 18.96
N SER A 208 2.54 -3.22 20.19
CA SER A 208 2.79 -4.43 20.98
C SER A 208 1.85 -5.62 20.68
N GLY A 209 0.98 -5.52 19.67
CA GLY A 209 0.07 -6.60 19.27
C GLY A 209 0.59 -7.49 18.15
N SER A 210 -0.19 -8.52 17.82
CA SER A 210 0.14 -9.50 16.77
C SER A 210 0.34 -8.82 15.41
N GLY A 211 1.46 -9.11 14.75
CA GLY A 211 1.83 -8.49 13.46
C GLY A 211 2.36 -7.06 13.57
N GLY A 212 2.34 -6.46 14.76
CA GLY A 212 3.08 -5.24 15.07
C GLY A 212 4.58 -5.49 15.15
N GLY A 213 5.37 -4.44 14.96
CA GLY A 213 6.81 -4.55 15.06
C GLY A 213 7.54 -3.36 14.47
N LEU A 214 8.78 -3.21 14.92
CA LEU A 214 9.72 -2.22 14.42
C LEU A 214 10.32 -2.61 13.06
N ASN A 215 10.12 -3.85 12.61
CA ASN A 215 10.56 -4.32 11.31
C ASN A 215 9.41 -4.20 10.31
N LYS A 216 9.49 -3.27 9.37
CA LYS A 216 8.55 -3.13 8.26
C LYS A 216 9.11 -3.85 7.04
N ASN A 217 8.53 -4.99 6.70
CA ASN A 217 8.93 -5.79 5.56
C ASN A 217 8.14 -5.38 4.31
N PHE A 218 8.84 -4.83 3.33
CA PHE A 218 8.36 -4.59 1.99
C PHE A 218 8.79 -5.78 1.13
N ASN A 219 7.91 -6.76 1.01
CA ASN A 219 8.12 -7.95 0.21
C ASN A 219 7.62 -7.71 -1.21
N ILE A 220 8.55 -7.46 -2.13
CA ILE A 220 8.23 -7.10 -3.51
C ILE A 220 8.45 -8.32 -4.39
N GLY A 221 7.35 -8.96 -4.79
CA GLY A 221 7.38 -9.99 -5.81
C GLY A 221 7.78 -9.42 -7.17
N ASP A 222 8.49 -10.20 -7.96
CA ASP A 222 8.76 -9.89 -9.36
C ASP A 222 7.55 -10.31 -10.20
N THR A 223 7.31 -9.60 -11.30
CA THR A 223 6.50 -10.13 -12.40
C THR A 223 6.99 -11.51 -12.86
N GLN A 224 6.12 -12.31 -13.50
CA GLN A 224 6.37 -13.74 -13.77
C GLN A 224 7.63 -14.04 -14.59
N ILE A 225 8.22 -13.04 -15.24
CA ILE A 225 9.45 -13.17 -16.02
C ILE A 225 10.49 -12.27 -15.38
N ALA A 226 11.65 -12.82 -14.99
CA ALA A 226 12.73 -12.04 -14.40
C ALA A 226 13.14 -10.87 -15.30
N ASN A 227 12.99 -9.65 -14.80
CA ASN A 227 13.35 -8.44 -15.53
C ASN A 227 13.73 -7.29 -14.56
N ILE A 228 13.99 -6.11 -15.11
CA ILE A 228 14.41 -4.92 -14.35
C ILE A 228 13.32 -3.86 -14.25
N ALA A 229 12.13 -4.12 -14.79
CA ALA A 229 11.01 -3.20 -14.70
C ALA A 229 10.60 -3.04 -13.24
N THR A 230 10.17 -1.83 -12.91
CA THR A 230 9.70 -1.48 -11.59
C THR A 230 8.42 -2.26 -11.26
N ASP A 231 8.40 -3.01 -10.16
CA ASP A 231 7.19 -3.66 -9.64
C ASP A 231 6.45 -2.77 -8.64
N LEU A 232 7.20 -1.96 -7.90
CA LEU A 232 6.68 -0.96 -6.98
C LEU A 232 7.40 0.37 -7.15
N LEU A 233 6.66 1.43 -7.49
CA LEU A 233 7.12 2.81 -7.49
C LEU A 233 6.57 3.53 -6.26
N ILE A 234 7.45 4.07 -5.42
CA ILE A 234 7.08 4.97 -4.34
C ILE A 234 7.66 6.35 -4.61
N SER A 235 6.81 7.32 -4.92
CA SER A 235 7.16 8.73 -5.04
C SER A 235 6.77 9.55 -3.81
N ALA A 236 5.90 9.00 -2.95
CA ALA A 236 5.66 9.50 -1.60
C ALA A 236 6.95 9.58 -0.78
N ASN A 237 7.01 10.54 0.16
CA ASN A 237 8.11 10.60 1.11
C ASN A 237 7.93 9.52 2.18
N ILE A 238 8.93 8.66 2.36
CA ILE A 238 8.93 7.66 3.43
C ILE A 238 9.56 8.25 4.69
N VAL A 239 8.84 8.18 5.80
CA VAL A 239 9.32 8.63 7.11
C VAL A 239 9.37 7.46 8.10
N GLY A 240 10.28 7.53 9.08
CA GLY A 240 10.42 6.48 10.09
C GLY A 240 11.44 6.83 11.17
N ASN A 241 11.14 6.43 12.39
CA ASN A 241 11.98 6.67 13.57
C ASN A 241 13.24 5.78 13.58
N ALA A 242 14.20 6.12 14.45
CA ALA A 242 15.51 5.47 14.49
C ALA A 242 15.46 3.99 14.91
N ASP A 243 14.41 3.61 15.62
CA ASP A 243 14.12 2.25 16.06
C ASP A 243 13.35 1.44 15.01
N VAL A 244 12.79 2.08 13.98
CA VAL A 244 12.01 1.42 12.92
C VAL A 244 12.90 1.06 11.74
N GLN A 245 13.01 -0.23 11.47
CA GLN A 245 13.73 -0.77 10.32
C GLN A 245 12.78 -0.93 9.13
N LEU A 246 13.21 -0.49 7.94
CA LEU A 246 12.62 -0.90 6.66
C LEU A 246 13.43 -2.07 6.10
N LEU A 247 12.75 -3.18 5.78
CA LEU A 247 13.33 -4.36 5.15
C LEU A 247 12.77 -4.50 3.74
N LYS A 248 13.61 -4.37 2.70
CA LYS A 248 13.25 -4.76 1.33
C LYS A 248 13.58 -6.22 1.11
N SER A 249 12.55 -7.03 0.84
CA SER A 249 12.66 -8.45 0.46
C SER A 249 11.93 -8.74 -0.86
N GLY A 250 11.92 -10.00 -1.28
CA GLY A 250 11.36 -10.43 -2.56
C GLY A 250 12.27 -10.11 -3.76
N ALA A 251 12.03 -10.79 -4.87
CA ALA A 251 12.89 -10.72 -6.07
C ALA A 251 12.63 -9.48 -6.93
N GLY A 252 11.47 -8.83 -6.77
CA GLY A 252 11.05 -7.71 -7.62
C GLY A 252 11.79 -6.42 -7.35
N THR A 253 11.57 -5.47 -8.26
CA THR A 253 12.16 -4.14 -8.29
C THR A 253 11.34 -3.15 -7.49
N MET A 254 12.00 -2.44 -6.56
CA MET A 254 11.40 -1.33 -5.82
C MET A 254 12.12 -0.02 -6.14
N ARG A 255 11.36 0.97 -6.60
CA ARG A 255 11.84 2.30 -6.91
C ARG A 255 11.41 3.31 -5.86
N LEU A 256 12.36 4.11 -5.40
CA LEU A 256 12.17 5.14 -4.39
C LEU A 256 12.55 6.51 -4.96
N ASP A 257 11.53 7.31 -5.30
CA ASP A 257 11.69 8.66 -5.84
C ASP A 257 11.53 9.74 -4.76
N GLY A 258 10.86 9.42 -3.65
CA GLY A 258 10.59 10.33 -2.54
C GLY A 258 11.84 10.86 -1.83
N ALA A 259 11.70 12.00 -1.17
CA ALA A 259 12.70 12.59 -0.28
C ALA A 259 12.62 11.96 1.11
N ASN A 260 13.10 10.72 1.23
CA ASN A 260 12.87 9.91 2.43
C ASN A 260 13.71 10.38 3.63
N THR A 261 13.11 10.34 4.83
CA THR A 261 13.76 10.73 6.10
C THR A 261 13.74 9.61 7.14
N MET A 262 13.76 8.36 6.68
CA MET A 262 13.88 7.18 7.54
C MET A 262 15.21 7.23 8.30
N SER A 263 15.14 7.28 9.64
CA SER A 263 16.33 7.37 10.49
C SER A 263 16.81 6.01 11.02
N GLY A 264 15.93 5.00 11.02
CA GLY A 264 16.30 3.63 11.34
C GLY A 264 16.92 2.89 10.14
N PRO A 265 17.37 1.64 10.34
CA PRO A 265 18.06 0.89 9.29
C PRO A 265 17.19 0.62 8.06
N PHE A 266 17.75 0.80 6.87
CA PHE A 266 17.23 0.23 5.63
C PHE A 266 18.00 -1.06 5.36
N VAL A 267 17.34 -2.21 5.47
CA VAL A 267 17.94 -3.52 5.22
C VAL A 267 17.45 -4.07 3.89
N TRP A 268 18.37 -4.47 3.03
CA TRP A 268 18.09 -4.95 1.69
C TRP A 268 18.54 -6.40 1.54
N VAL A 269 17.58 -7.31 1.44
CA VAL A 269 17.79 -8.77 1.45
C VAL A 269 17.35 -9.45 0.15
N GLY A 270 17.03 -8.70 -0.89
CA GLY A 270 16.74 -9.28 -2.20
C GLY A 270 16.19 -8.33 -3.25
N GLY A 271 16.32 -8.77 -4.50
CA GLY A 271 15.78 -8.10 -5.67
C GLY A 271 16.56 -6.84 -6.05
N LEU A 272 15.87 -5.97 -6.79
CA LEU A 272 16.44 -4.76 -7.35
C LEU A 272 15.94 -3.52 -6.59
N LEU A 273 16.82 -2.54 -6.40
CA LEU A 273 16.48 -1.21 -5.90
C LEU A 273 16.82 -0.15 -6.94
N GLU A 274 15.88 0.76 -7.19
CA GLU A 274 16.09 1.95 -8.00
C GLU A 274 16.09 3.19 -7.10
N ALA A 275 17.22 3.90 -7.06
CA ALA A 275 17.37 5.16 -6.35
C ALA A 275 16.95 6.33 -7.27
N GLY A 276 15.77 6.88 -7.01
CA GLY A 276 15.22 8.04 -7.71
C GLY A 276 15.49 9.39 -7.03
N SER A 277 16.10 9.40 -5.85
CA SER A 277 16.57 10.59 -5.16
C SER A 277 17.86 10.31 -4.39
N ASP A 278 18.59 11.36 -4.02
CA ASP A 278 19.83 11.24 -3.21
C ASP A 278 19.52 10.74 -1.78
N SER A 279 18.30 10.96 -1.30
CA SER A 279 17.81 10.51 0.00
C SER A 279 16.92 9.28 -0.08
N ALA A 280 16.95 8.52 -1.19
CA ALA A 280 16.05 7.38 -1.42
C ALA A 280 16.08 6.35 -0.27
N PHE A 281 17.20 6.19 0.41
CA PHE A 281 17.35 5.22 1.51
C PHE A 281 17.30 5.85 2.91
N GLY A 282 16.86 7.11 3.02
CA GLY A 282 16.79 7.83 4.30
C GLY A 282 18.15 8.28 4.81
N THR A 283 18.31 8.38 6.12
CA THR A 283 19.56 8.78 6.80
C THR A 283 20.17 7.65 7.65
N GLY A 284 19.40 6.60 7.95
CA GLY A 284 19.88 5.44 8.67
C GLY A 284 20.87 4.58 7.89
N VAL A 285 21.37 3.52 8.53
CA VAL A 285 22.29 2.56 7.90
C VAL A 285 21.58 1.85 6.74
N PHE A 286 22.19 1.88 5.55
CA PHE A 286 21.76 1.07 4.42
C PHE A 286 22.57 -0.25 4.42
N SER A 287 21.93 -1.35 4.80
CA SER A 287 22.56 -2.67 4.95
C SER A 287 22.24 -3.58 3.77
N TRP A 288 23.28 -4.12 3.13
CA TRP A 288 23.18 -4.99 1.95
C TRP A 288 23.42 -6.44 2.38
N GLN A 289 22.37 -7.24 2.46
CA GLN A 289 22.39 -8.56 3.12
C GLN A 289 22.09 -9.74 2.18
N SER A 290 22.11 -9.55 0.86
CA SER A 290 21.92 -10.64 -0.10
C SER A 290 22.83 -10.52 -1.33
N ASP A 291 23.29 -11.65 -1.85
CA ASP A 291 24.14 -11.75 -3.04
C ASP A 291 23.36 -11.48 -4.35
N SER A 292 22.03 -11.43 -4.29
CA SER A 292 21.16 -11.09 -5.43
C SER A 292 20.88 -9.59 -5.57
N ASN A 293 21.34 -8.79 -4.61
CA ASN A 293 21.10 -7.36 -4.55
C ASN A 293 21.67 -6.63 -5.79
N THR A 294 20.79 -5.92 -6.52
CA THR A 294 21.12 -5.08 -7.68
C THR A 294 20.63 -3.64 -7.51
N LEU A 295 21.53 -2.66 -7.61
CA LEU A 295 21.20 -1.23 -7.41
C LEU A 295 21.32 -0.43 -8.71
N ILE A 296 20.38 0.47 -8.95
CA ILE A 296 20.34 1.38 -10.11
C ILE A 296 20.10 2.82 -9.63
N ALA A 297 20.79 3.78 -10.26
CA ALA A 297 20.40 5.19 -10.21
C ALA A 297 19.44 5.52 -11.37
N VAL A 298 18.26 6.06 -11.06
CA VAL A 298 17.25 6.43 -12.06
C VAL A 298 16.95 7.93 -11.99
N GLY A 299 16.60 8.54 -13.13
CA GLY A 299 16.28 9.97 -13.23
C GLY A 299 17.48 10.94 -13.20
N GLY A 300 18.69 10.44 -12.97
CA GLY A 300 19.92 11.24 -12.94
C GLY A 300 21.03 10.56 -12.13
N PRO A 301 22.24 11.16 -12.07
CA PRO A 301 23.26 10.76 -11.11
C PRO A 301 22.72 10.83 -9.67
N ARG A 302 23.18 9.92 -8.80
CA ARG A 302 22.75 9.85 -7.40
C ARG A 302 23.94 9.90 -6.44
N THR A 303 23.79 10.67 -5.36
CA THR A 303 24.74 10.71 -4.25
C THR A 303 24.07 10.13 -3.00
N ILE A 304 24.55 8.98 -2.54
CA ILE A 304 24.03 8.27 -1.37
C ILE A 304 24.95 8.54 -0.18
N SER A 305 24.45 9.31 0.79
CA SER A 305 25.21 9.71 1.99
C SER A 305 25.03 8.78 3.19
N ASN A 306 24.17 7.76 3.08
CA ASN A 306 23.93 6.80 4.15
C ASN A 306 25.24 6.15 4.62
N PRO A 307 25.38 5.87 5.92
CA PRO A 307 26.29 4.80 6.37
C PRO A 307 25.90 3.49 5.70
N ILE A 308 26.85 2.74 5.16
CA ILE A 308 26.59 1.47 4.47
C ILE A 308 27.21 0.32 5.25
N SER A 309 26.41 -0.71 5.53
CA SER A 309 26.90 -2.01 5.97
C SER A 309 26.79 -2.99 4.83
N VAL A 310 27.92 -3.39 4.26
CA VAL A 310 27.93 -4.46 3.27
C VAL A 310 28.06 -5.76 4.05
N ASP A 311 27.05 -6.63 3.93
CA ASP A 311 26.95 -7.95 4.57
C ASP A 311 26.83 -9.10 3.54
N SER A 312 26.52 -8.79 2.28
CA SER A 312 26.57 -9.71 1.13
C SER A 312 27.97 -9.93 0.56
N ASN A 313 28.29 -11.12 0.07
CA ASN A 313 29.55 -11.39 -0.62
C ASN A 313 29.64 -10.66 -1.97
N ASN A 314 28.51 -10.55 -2.66
CA ASN A 314 28.38 -9.87 -3.94
C ASN A 314 27.31 -8.78 -3.90
N THR A 315 27.54 -7.68 -4.60
CA THR A 315 26.52 -6.67 -4.90
C THR A 315 26.68 -6.20 -6.33
N ASN A 316 25.57 -6.10 -7.05
CA ASN A 316 25.52 -5.72 -8.45
C ASN A 316 25.09 -4.26 -8.59
N PHE A 317 25.67 -3.57 -9.56
CA PHE A 317 25.30 -2.23 -10.00
C PHE A 317 25.08 -2.28 -11.51
N ILE A 318 23.95 -1.76 -11.95
CA ILE A 318 23.62 -1.66 -13.38
C ILE A 318 23.13 -0.24 -13.71
N GLY A 319 23.01 0.05 -15.00
CA GLY A 319 22.53 1.34 -15.50
C GLY A 319 23.66 2.29 -15.93
N THR A 320 23.27 3.38 -16.59
CA THR A 320 24.18 4.38 -17.18
C THR A 320 24.53 5.52 -16.24
N GLN A 321 23.78 5.69 -15.14
CA GLN A 321 23.90 6.86 -14.28
C GLN A 321 24.90 6.63 -13.14
N PRO A 322 25.74 7.64 -12.81
CA PRO A 322 26.67 7.53 -11.69
C PRO A 322 25.97 7.33 -10.34
N LEU A 323 26.49 6.40 -9.55
CA LEU A 323 26.20 6.23 -8.12
C LEU A 323 27.44 6.66 -7.33
N THR A 324 27.32 7.71 -6.52
CA THR A 324 28.38 8.21 -5.64
C THR A 324 28.03 7.91 -4.20
N PHE A 325 28.91 7.22 -3.47
CA PHE A 325 28.74 6.93 -2.05
C PHE A 325 29.66 7.83 -1.22
N THR A 326 29.10 8.55 -0.24
CA THR A 326 29.87 9.52 0.57
C THR A 326 29.84 9.21 2.08
N GLY A 327 28.94 8.33 2.52
CA GLY A 327 28.88 7.86 3.90
C GLY A 327 29.97 6.83 4.24
N PRO A 328 30.20 6.56 5.54
CA PRO A 328 31.12 5.53 5.96
C PRO A 328 30.65 4.15 5.49
N VAL A 329 31.58 3.29 5.09
CA VAL A 329 31.30 1.92 4.63
C VAL A 329 31.96 0.91 5.56
N THR A 330 31.16 -0.01 6.09
CA THR A 330 31.62 -1.18 6.84
C THR A 330 31.55 -2.40 5.93
N LEU A 331 32.67 -3.11 5.78
CA LEU A 331 32.73 -4.40 5.09
C LEU A 331 32.86 -5.50 6.15
N THR A 332 31.88 -6.37 6.30
CA THR A 332 31.96 -7.47 7.29
C THR A 332 32.76 -8.70 6.77
N GLY A 333 33.46 -8.56 5.64
CA GLY A 333 34.34 -9.58 5.04
C GLY A 333 34.94 -9.14 3.70
N ASN A 334 35.48 -10.09 2.92
CA ASN A 334 35.99 -9.84 1.56
C ASN A 334 34.83 -9.71 0.56
N ARG A 335 34.65 -8.53 -0.04
CA ARG A 335 33.45 -8.21 -0.86
C ARG A 335 33.77 -7.98 -2.32
N THR A 336 32.80 -8.32 -3.17
CA THR A 336 32.87 -8.09 -4.61
C THR A 336 31.74 -7.15 -5.04
N PHE A 337 32.11 -6.03 -5.65
CA PHE A 337 31.19 -5.12 -6.34
C PHE A 337 31.28 -5.38 -7.83
N ARG A 338 30.14 -5.68 -8.47
CA ARG A 338 30.07 -5.93 -9.91
C ARG A 338 29.34 -4.77 -10.57
N VAL A 339 30.04 -4.08 -11.47
CA VAL A 339 29.44 -3.03 -12.29
C VAL A 339 29.25 -3.62 -13.68
N PHE A 340 28.00 -3.74 -14.11
CA PHE A 340 27.67 -4.24 -15.44
C PHE A 340 27.48 -3.06 -16.40
N ASP A 341 27.98 -3.23 -17.63
CA ASP A 341 27.78 -2.26 -18.70
C ASP A 341 26.29 -2.26 -19.10
N PRO A 342 25.62 -1.10 -19.19
CA PRO A 342 24.31 -1.01 -19.82
C PRO A 342 24.45 -1.34 -21.31
N ALA A 343 24.03 -2.54 -21.69
CA ALA A 343 23.96 -2.96 -23.10
C ALA A 343 23.04 -2.05 -23.93
#